data_AF-A0AAV4DCE5-F1
#
_entry.id   AF-A0AAV4DCE5-F1
#
_cell.length_a   1.000
_cell.length_b   1.000
_cell.length_c   1.000
_cell.angle_alpha   90.00
_cell.angle_beta   90.00
_cell.angle_gamma   90.00
#
_symmetry.space_group_name_H-M   'P 1'
#
loop_
_entity.id
_entity.type
_entity.pdbx_description
1 polymer ?
#
loop_
_entity_poly.entity_id
_entity_poly.type
_entity_poly.pdbx_seq_one_letter_code
_entity_poly.pdbx_strand_id
1 'polypeptide(L)'
;MDSTVLPPTPPQPPRGPPPPRAPNNGVFMDIPNQKLQEALYFPDGSPRYNWVPPRNPWDSSIPDTVKDTAENILRMKVNSRPNDCKTNREISARTAQAKINFQKMKTILTNKHISIETRKRALQCYIEPVLMHGCEAWTISKQIQNKLEATEMWFLRRILWIPWTAKKTNERLLNEANKRRSLGRTIRKRQATFLGHVMRRGKLAHLVTTGKFEGKRSRGRQREKIMDGLATWLGPGNVSDILAAVKDRDLWRDMIANAYKQGT
;
A
#
# COMPACT_ATOMS: atom_id res chain seq x y z
N MET A 1 -36.03 54.64 15.67
CA MET A 1 -35.30 53.38 15.88
C MET A 1 -34.38 53.24 14.68
N ASP A 2 -33.12 53.61 14.89
CA ASP A 2 -32.14 53.95 13.85
C ASP A 2 -31.64 52.74 13.05
N SER A 3 -31.62 52.93 11.73
CA SER A 3 -31.00 52.02 10.76
C SER A 3 -29.49 52.29 10.71
N THR A 4 -28.68 51.37 11.24
CA THR A 4 -27.21 51.48 11.20
C THR A 4 -26.68 51.06 9.83
N VAL A 5 -26.19 52.04 9.06
CA VAL A 5 -25.51 51.84 7.76
C VAL A 5 -24.03 51.51 8.02
N LEU A 6 -23.53 50.42 7.44
CA LEU A 6 -22.10 50.04 7.50
C LEU A 6 -21.24 50.99 6.65
N PRO A 7 -20.00 51.33 7.07
CA PRO A 7 -19.12 52.22 6.32
C PRO A 7 -18.53 51.52 5.07
N PRO A 8 -18.21 52.29 4.01
CA PRO A 8 -17.69 51.75 2.76
C PRO A 8 -16.25 51.23 2.89
N THR A 9 -15.97 50.12 2.19
CA THR A 9 -14.63 49.50 2.09
C THR A 9 -13.60 50.43 1.45
N PRO A 10 -12.35 50.45 1.95
CA PRO A 10 -11.29 51.29 1.38
C PRO A 10 -10.84 50.79 0.00
N PRO A 11 -10.36 51.70 -0.88
CA PRO A 11 -9.93 51.36 -2.24
C PRO A 11 -8.65 50.51 -2.24
N GLN A 12 -8.59 49.52 -3.14
CA GLN A 12 -7.41 48.68 -3.32
C GLN A 12 -6.24 49.48 -3.92
N PRO A 13 -4.98 49.20 -3.50
CA PRO A 13 -3.81 49.87 -4.06
C PRO A 13 -3.61 49.50 -5.54
N PRO A 14 -3.03 50.42 -6.35
CA PRO A 14 -2.84 50.19 -7.78
C PRO A 14 -1.91 49.00 -8.03
N ARG A 15 -2.26 48.17 -9.03
CA ARG A 15 -1.40 47.07 -9.49
C ARG A 15 -0.12 47.67 -10.05
N GLY A 16 1.02 47.28 -9.49
CA GLY A 16 2.34 47.66 -10.01
C GLY A 16 2.54 47.20 -11.46
N PRO A 17 3.48 47.83 -12.19
CA PRO A 17 3.74 47.48 -13.58
C PRO A 17 4.20 46.01 -13.70
N PRO A 18 3.86 45.32 -14.81
CA PRO A 18 4.32 43.96 -15.04
C PRO A 18 5.85 43.93 -15.11
N PRO A 19 6.49 42.84 -14.64
CA PRO A 19 7.94 42.75 -14.63
C PRO A 19 8.51 42.83 -16.06
N PRO A 20 9.70 43.44 -16.25
CA PRO A 20 10.30 43.57 -17.57
C PRO A 20 10.60 42.20 -18.18
N ARG A 21 10.35 42.08 -19.50
CA ARG A 21 10.71 40.89 -20.28
C ARG A 21 12.22 40.71 -20.24
N ALA A 22 12.68 39.54 -19.81
CA ALA A 22 14.10 39.22 -19.77
C ALA A 22 14.75 39.34 -21.16
N PRO A 23 16.00 39.82 -21.26
CA PRO A 23 16.70 39.93 -22.53
C PRO A 23 16.97 38.54 -23.12
N ASN A 24 16.67 38.42 -24.41
CA ASN A 24 16.84 37.21 -25.20
C ASN A 24 18.30 37.07 -25.62
N ASN A 25 19.18 36.68 -24.70
CA ASN A 25 20.60 36.46 -25.00
C ASN A 25 21.01 35.03 -24.63
N GLY A 26 21.23 34.23 -25.69
CA GLY A 26 22.39 33.36 -25.80
C GLY A 26 22.42 32.08 -24.95
N VAL A 27 22.23 30.96 -25.65
CA VAL A 27 22.59 29.58 -25.25
C VAL A 27 21.65 28.95 -24.23
N PHE A 28 20.46 28.59 -24.69
CA PHE A 28 19.66 27.52 -24.09
C PHE A 28 20.42 26.21 -24.32
N MET A 29 21.29 25.81 -23.39
CA MET A 29 21.73 24.42 -23.33
C MET A 29 20.48 23.59 -23.05
N ASP A 30 20.11 22.69 -23.96
CA ASP A 30 19.03 21.73 -23.77
C ASP A 30 19.37 20.86 -22.54
N ILE A 31 18.92 21.28 -21.36
CA ILE A 31 19.10 20.53 -20.12
C ILE A 31 18.15 19.32 -20.18
N PRO A 32 18.66 18.07 -20.22
CA PRO A 32 17.82 16.91 -20.03
C PRO A 32 17.15 17.03 -18.67
N ASN A 33 15.82 16.92 -18.62
CA ASN A 33 15.01 17.02 -17.40
C ASN A 33 14.69 18.43 -16.86
N GLN A 34 14.31 19.38 -17.72
CA GLN A 34 13.75 20.69 -17.33
C GLN A 34 12.66 20.61 -16.23
N LYS A 35 11.79 19.60 -16.29
CA LYS A 35 10.75 19.35 -15.26
C LYS A 35 11.31 19.02 -13.86
N LEU A 36 12.48 18.38 -13.78
CA LEU A 36 13.13 18.10 -12.49
C LEU A 36 13.81 19.36 -11.94
N GLN A 37 14.39 20.18 -12.81
CA GLN A 37 14.99 21.46 -12.43
C GLN A 37 13.94 22.42 -11.84
N GLU A 38 12.81 22.58 -12.52
CA GLU A 38 11.69 23.42 -12.06
C GLU A 38 11.08 22.94 -10.73
N ALA A 39 11.15 21.63 -10.46
CA ALA A 39 10.62 21.02 -9.24
C ALA A 39 11.54 21.17 -8.03
N LEU A 40 12.85 21.33 -8.24
CA LEU A 40 13.87 21.36 -7.18
C LEU A 40 14.39 22.77 -6.90
N TYR A 41 14.36 23.67 -7.88
CA TYR A 41 14.87 25.03 -7.78
C TYR A 41 13.80 26.07 -8.11
N PHE A 42 13.90 27.24 -7.50
CA PHE A 42 13.12 28.41 -7.88
C PHE A 42 13.70 29.05 -9.17
N PRO A 43 12.95 29.93 -9.86
CA PRO A 43 13.44 30.61 -11.06
C PRO A 43 14.69 31.47 -10.84
N ASP A 44 14.97 31.84 -9.58
CA ASP A 44 16.18 32.56 -9.15
C ASP A 44 17.40 31.64 -8.89
N GLY A 45 17.24 30.31 -9.07
CA GLY A 45 18.29 29.31 -8.86
C GLY A 45 18.44 28.82 -7.41
N SER A 46 17.65 29.32 -6.47
CA SER A 46 17.70 28.86 -5.07
C SER A 46 17.04 27.48 -4.89
N PRO A 47 17.58 26.61 -4.01
CA PRO A 47 17.00 25.29 -3.75
C PRO A 47 15.68 25.40 -2.98
N ARG A 48 14.63 24.70 -3.44
CA ARG A 48 13.30 24.69 -2.79
C ARG A 48 13.27 23.89 -1.49
N TYR A 49 14.25 23.03 -1.27
CA TYR A 49 14.34 22.17 -0.09
C TYR A 49 15.76 22.15 0.45
N ASN A 50 15.91 22.13 1.78
CA ASN A 50 17.20 22.23 2.46
C ASN A 50 18.18 21.08 2.18
N TRP A 51 17.70 19.94 1.66
CA TRP A 51 18.54 18.80 1.28
C TRP A 51 18.98 18.86 -0.20
N VAL A 52 18.47 19.81 -0.97
CA VAL A 52 18.87 20.03 -2.38
C VAL A 52 20.14 20.87 -2.38
N PRO A 53 21.23 20.39 -3.01
CA PRO A 53 22.49 21.12 -3.04
C PRO A 53 22.34 22.54 -3.66
N PRO A 54 23.08 23.55 -3.19
CA PRO A 54 23.03 24.90 -3.75
C PRO A 54 23.56 25.00 -5.20
N ARG A 55 24.38 24.03 -5.64
CA ARG A 55 24.90 23.93 -7.01
C ARG A 55 24.27 22.74 -7.72
N ASN A 56 23.92 22.95 -8.99
CA ASN A 56 23.20 21.98 -9.81
C ASN A 56 23.97 20.63 -9.91
N PRO A 57 23.37 19.48 -9.57
CA PRO A 57 24.02 18.16 -9.64
C PRO A 57 24.45 17.72 -11.04
N TRP A 58 24.04 18.45 -12.08
CA TRP A 58 24.34 18.15 -13.48
C TRP A 58 25.61 18.83 -14.02
N ASP A 59 26.47 19.37 -13.14
CA ASP A 59 27.78 19.89 -13.51
C ASP A 59 28.60 18.84 -14.28
N SER A 60 29.24 19.23 -15.38
CA SER A 60 30.06 18.36 -16.23
C SER A 60 31.24 17.72 -15.49
N SER A 61 31.62 18.28 -14.33
CA SER A 61 32.68 17.71 -13.46
C SER A 61 32.24 16.49 -12.64
N ILE A 62 30.93 16.24 -12.50
CA ILE A 62 30.39 15.12 -11.73
C ILE A 62 30.27 13.88 -12.63
N PRO A 63 30.78 12.71 -12.22
CA PRO A 63 30.67 11.47 -13.00
C PRO A 63 29.22 11.08 -13.26
N ASP A 64 28.93 10.60 -14.47
CA ASP A 64 27.56 10.29 -14.92
C ASP A 64 26.87 9.22 -14.05
N THR A 65 27.64 8.31 -13.45
CA THR A 65 27.12 7.33 -12.47
C THR A 65 26.49 7.98 -11.24
N VAL A 66 27.03 9.11 -10.78
CA VAL A 66 26.50 9.85 -9.63
C VAL A 66 25.24 10.62 -10.04
N LYS A 67 25.23 11.16 -11.26
CA LYS A 67 24.06 11.81 -11.87
C LYS A 67 22.89 10.81 -12.02
N ASP A 68 23.16 9.62 -12.53
CA ASP A 68 22.16 8.54 -12.65
C ASP A 68 21.62 8.09 -11.29
N THR A 69 22.49 8.00 -10.28
CA THR A 69 22.08 7.62 -8.93
C THR A 69 21.21 8.71 -8.30
N ALA A 70 21.60 9.98 -8.44
CA ALA A 70 20.82 11.13 -8.00
C ALA A 70 19.48 11.23 -8.74
N GLU A 71 19.47 10.98 -10.06
CA GLU A 71 18.26 10.94 -10.88
C GLU A 71 17.31 9.84 -10.41
N ASN A 72 17.83 8.64 -10.15
CA ASN A 72 17.03 7.52 -9.65
C ASN A 72 16.42 7.83 -8.27
N ILE A 73 17.19 8.42 -7.36
CA ILE A 73 16.71 8.82 -6.03
C ILE A 73 15.65 9.93 -6.14
N LEU A 74 15.87 10.92 -7.01
CA LEU A 74 14.92 12.01 -7.24
C LEU A 74 13.64 11.53 -7.93
N ARG A 75 13.73 10.64 -8.93
CA ARG A 75 12.59 9.98 -9.58
C ARG A 75 11.80 9.13 -8.57
N MET A 76 12.47 8.41 -7.67
CA MET A 76 11.79 7.70 -6.58
C MET A 76 10.99 8.65 -5.68
N LYS A 77 11.51 9.86 -5.42
CA LYS A 77 10.88 10.86 -4.54
C LYS A 77 9.78 11.66 -5.25
N VAL A 78 9.95 11.98 -6.53
CA VAL A 78 8.97 12.68 -7.39
C VAL A 78 7.79 11.76 -7.77
N ASN A 79 8.04 10.47 -8.02
CA ASN A 79 6.97 9.48 -8.19
C ASN A 79 6.29 9.07 -6.87
N SER A 80 6.75 9.61 -5.72
CA SER A 80 6.07 9.48 -4.43
C SER A 80 5.01 10.57 -4.21
N ARG A 81 4.43 11.11 -5.30
CA ARG A 81 3.14 11.84 -5.23
C ARG A 81 2.05 10.94 -4.61
N PRO A 82 1.07 11.50 -3.90
CA PRO A 82 0.13 10.78 -3.05
C PRO A 82 -0.97 10.01 -3.80
N ASN A 83 -0.78 9.71 -5.09
CA ASN A 83 -1.72 8.91 -5.86
C ASN A 83 -1.24 7.47 -5.96
N ASP A 84 -2.15 6.56 -5.65
CA ASP A 84 -2.04 5.11 -5.65
C ASP A 84 -1.25 4.50 -4.49
N CYS A 85 -2.01 4.22 -3.45
CA CYS A 85 -1.89 3.03 -2.61
C CYS A 85 -1.36 1.81 -3.40
N LYS A 86 -0.02 1.67 -3.47
CA LYS A 86 0.72 0.57 -4.12
C LYS A 86 0.10 -0.80 -3.83
N THR A 87 -0.35 -0.98 -2.57
CA THR A 87 -1.03 -2.19 -2.09
C THR A 87 -2.34 -2.49 -2.84
N ASN A 88 -3.21 -1.50 -3.10
CA ASN A 88 -4.47 -1.74 -3.82
C ASN A 88 -4.22 -2.17 -5.27
N ARG A 89 -3.28 -1.53 -5.96
CA ARG A 89 -2.92 -1.88 -7.34
C ARG A 89 -2.33 -3.28 -7.40
N GLU A 90 -1.45 -3.60 -6.46
CA GLU A 90 -0.84 -4.93 -6.34
C GLU A 90 -1.90 -6.01 -6.07
N ILE A 91 -2.80 -5.80 -5.11
CA ILE A 91 -3.88 -6.76 -4.79
C ILE A 91 -4.79 -6.98 -5.99
N SER A 92 -5.15 -5.92 -6.72
CA SER A 92 -5.95 -6.04 -7.94
C SER A 92 -5.22 -6.85 -9.01
N ALA A 93 -3.92 -6.62 -9.20
CA ALA A 93 -3.10 -7.38 -10.14
C ALA A 93 -2.99 -8.86 -9.72
N ARG A 94 -2.77 -9.16 -8.44
CA ARG A 94 -2.74 -10.54 -7.91
C ARG A 94 -4.09 -11.24 -8.05
N THR A 95 -5.17 -10.50 -7.83
CA THR A 95 -6.54 -10.99 -8.04
C THR A 95 -6.77 -11.36 -9.51
N ALA A 96 -6.34 -10.50 -10.43
CA ALA A 96 -6.41 -10.78 -11.87
C ALA A 96 -5.58 -12.02 -12.24
N GLN A 97 -4.34 -12.11 -11.75
CA GLN A 97 -3.46 -13.26 -11.99
C GLN A 97 -4.05 -14.57 -11.46
N ALA A 98 -4.61 -14.55 -10.25
CA ALA A 98 -5.25 -15.70 -9.64
C ALA A 98 -6.49 -16.13 -10.45
N LYS A 99 -7.28 -15.18 -10.96
CA LYS A 99 -8.42 -15.47 -11.86
C LYS A 99 -7.98 -16.06 -13.19
N ILE A 100 -6.91 -15.53 -13.79
CA ILE A 100 -6.32 -16.09 -15.02
C ILE A 100 -5.85 -17.52 -14.77
N ASN A 101 -5.16 -17.78 -13.66
CA ASN A 101 -4.71 -19.12 -13.31
C ASN A 101 -5.89 -20.08 -13.07
N PHE A 102 -6.96 -19.60 -12.43
CA PHE A 102 -8.21 -20.35 -12.30
C PHE A 102 -8.80 -20.75 -13.65
N GLN A 103 -8.80 -19.85 -14.64
CA GLN A 103 -9.31 -20.18 -15.97
C GLN A 103 -8.45 -21.24 -16.67
N LYS A 104 -7.12 -21.18 -16.52
CA LYS A 104 -6.21 -22.21 -17.05
C LYS A 104 -6.50 -23.59 -16.45
N MET A 105 -6.86 -23.66 -15.17
CA MET A 105 -7.19 -24.89 -14.45
C MET A 105 -8.70 -25.19 -14.39
N LYS A 106 -9.51 -24.53 -15.22
CA LYS A 106 -10.98 -24.63 -15.17
C LYS A 106 -11.46 -26.07 -15.35
N THR A 107 -10.81 -26.83 -16.23
CA THR A 107 -11.15 -28.24 -16.52
C THR A 107 -11.17 -29.09 -15.26
N ILE A 108 -10.22 -28.89 -14.34
CA ILE A 108 -10.13 -29.62 -13.06
C ILE A 108 -11.05 -28.97 -12.02
N LEU A 109 -10.96 -27.65 -11.86
CA LEU A 109 -11.62 -26.92 -10.77
C LEU A 109 -13.14 -26.82 -10.93
N THR A 110 -13.64 -27.02 -12.14
CA THR A 110 -15.08 -27.07 -12.40
C THR A 110 -15.57 -28.50 -12.66
N ASN A 111 -14.74 -29.53 -12.82
CA ASN A 111 -15.27 -30.87 -13.10
C ASN A 111 -16.27 -31.39 -12.04
N LYS A 112 -17.47 -31.81 -12.46
CA LYS A 112 -18.50 -32.37 -11.57
C LYS A 112 -18.17 -33.78 -11.08
N HIS A 113 -17.38 -34.54 -11.85
CA HIS A 113 -16.94 -35.89 -11.49
C HIS A 113 -15.83 -35.89 -10.43
N ILE A 114 -15.25 -34.72 -10.12
CA ILE A 114 -14.26 -34.57 -9.06
C ILE A 114 -14.95 -34.06 -7.79
N SER A 115 -14.64 -34.69 -6.66
CA SER A 115 -15.15 -34.28 -5.36
C SER A 115 -14.91 -32.78 -5.10
N ILE A 116 -15.86 -32.13 -4.42
CA ILE A 116 -15.74 -30.71 -4.07
C ILE A 116 -14.50 -30.50 -3.19
N GLU A 117 -14.18 -31.46 -2.32
CA GLU A 117 -13.02 -31.41 -1.43
C GLU A 117 -11.70 -31.38 -2.21
N THR A 118 -11.53 -32.25 -3.20
CA THR A 118 -10.33 -32.26 -4.05
C THR A 118 -10.18 -30.94 -4.81
N ARG A 119 -11.30 -30.37 -5.31
CA ARG A 119 -11.28 -29.07 -6.00
C ARG A 119 -10.94 -27.91 -5.07
N LYS A 120 -11.43 -27.93 -3.83
CA LYS A 120 -11.04 -26.97 -2.78
C LYS A 120 -9.55 -27.05 -2.46
N ARG A 121 -9.00 -28.26 -2.31
CA ARG A 121 -7.56 -28.48 -2.10
C ARG A 121 -6.74 -27.95 -3.29
N ALA A 122 -7.16 -28.23 -4.51
CA ALA A 122 -6.49 -27.70 -5.70
C ALA A 122 -6.50 -26.15 -5.73
N LEU A 123 -7.61 -25.51 -5.37
CA LEU A 123 -7.68 -24.05 -5.22
C LEU A 123 -6.67 -23.55 -4.17
N GLN A 124 -6.63 -24.19 -3.01
CA GLN A 124 -5.71 -23.84 -1.91
C GLN A 124 -4.23 -24.03 -2.27
N CYS A 125 -3.89 -25.05 -3.05
CA CYS A 125 -2.50 -25.35 -3.41
C CYS A 125 -1.98 -24.53 -4.58
N TYR A 126 -2.80 -24.25 -5.59
CA TYR A 126 -2.31 -23.65 -6.84
C TYR A 126 -2.72 -22.18 -7.03
N ILE A 127 -3.85 -21.75 -6.47
CA ILE A 127 -4.43 -20.44 -6.78
C ILE A 127 -4.30 -19.49 -5.59
N GLU A 128 -4.61 -19.96 -4.39
CA GLU A 128 -4.47 -19.15 -3.17
C GLU A 128 -3.01 -18.63 -2.98
N PRO A 129 -1.93 -19.38 -3.28
CA PRO A 129 -0.57 -18.84 -3.17
C PRO A 129 -0.28 -17.71 -4.17
N VAL A 130 -0.83 -17.79 -5.39
CA VAL A 130 -0.70 -16.73 -6.40
C VAL A 130 -1.41 -15.47 -5.93
N LEU A 131 -2.60 -15.62 -5.32
CA LEU A 131 -3.34 -14.51 -4.75
C LEU A 131 -2.60 -13.88 -3.57
N MET A 132 -2.08 -14.69 -2.66
CA MET A 132 -1.46 -14.24 -1.39
C MET A 132 0.04 -13.94 -1.51
N HIS A 133 0.60 -13.92 -2.71
CA HIS A 133 2.02 -13.65 -2.89
C HIS A 133 2.38 -12.23 -2.44
N GLY A 134 3.31 -12.11 -1.49
CA GLY A 134 3.76 -10.82 -0.94
C GLY A 134 2.80 -10.19 0.08
N CYS A 135 1.82 -10.97 0.57
CA CYS A 135 0.81 -10.46 1.50
C CYS A 135 1.38 -10.05 2.86
N GLU A 136 2.60 -10.48 3.19
CA GLU A 136 3.33 -10.08 4.39
C GLU A 136 3.56 -8.56 4.47
N ALA A 137 3.72 -7.91 3.30
CA ALA A 137 4.00 -6.47 3.20
C ALA A 137 2.74 -5.61 3.00
N TRP A 138 1.55 -6.22 2.95
CA TRP A 138 0.32 -5.49 2.66
C TRP A 138 -0.25 -4.80 3.89
N THR A 139 -0.63 -3.53 3.74
CA THR A 139 -1.53 -2.87 4.69
C THR A 139 -2.96 -3.31 4.41
N ILE A 140 -3.53 -4.17 5.27
CA ILE A 140 -4.91 -4.63 5.13
C ILE A 140 -5.86 -3.60 5.71
N SER A 141 -6.48 -2.83 4.83
CA SER A 141 -7.64 -2.01 5.18
C SER A 141 -8.94 -2.77 5.06
N LYS A 142 -10.03 -2.24 5.64
CA LYS A 142 -11.37 -2.85 5.52
C LYS A 142 -11.79 -3.01 4.05
N GLN A 143 -11.46 -2.05 3.20
CA GLN A 143 -11.75 -2.12 1.77
C GLN A 143 -10.98 -3.26 1.09
N ILE A 144 -9.71 -3.43 1.43
CA ILE A 144 -8.86 -4.52 0.93
C ILE A 144 -9.39 -5.88 1.43
N GLN A 145 -9.75 -5.97 2.70
CA GLN A 145 -10.35 -7.17 3.27
C GLN A 145 -11.61 -7.58 2.52
N ASN A 146 -12.53 -6.62 2.27
CA ASN A 146 -13.75 -6.88 1.51
C ASN A 146 -13.46 -7.36 0.08
N LYS A 147 -12.43 -6.81 -0.59
CA LYS A 147 -12.01 -7.26 -1.93
C LYS A 147 -11.48 -8.69 -1.92
N LEU A 148 -10.69 -9.06 -0.91
CA LEU A 148 -10.16 -10.41 -0.75
C LEU A 148 -11.29 -11.41 -0.46
N GLU A 149 -12.23 -11.06 0.41
CA GLU A 149 -13.42 -11.87 0.70
C GLU A 149 -14.30 -12.05 -0.55
N ALA A 150 -14.54 -10.98 -1.31
CA ALA A 150 -15.27 -11.07 -2.58
C ALA A 150 -14.56 -11.98 -3.60
N THR A 151 -13.23 -11.97 -3.61
CA THR A 151 -12.42 -12.85 -4.46
C THR A 151 -12.53 -14.31 -4.02
N GLU A 152 -12.52 -14.59 -2.70
CA GLU A 152 -12.77 -15.94 -2.15
C GLU A 152 -14.15 -16.44 -2.58
N MET A 153 -15.19 -15.59 -2.46
CA MET A 153 -16.56 -15.95 -2.86
C MET A 153 -16.65 -16.22 -4.37
N TRP A 154 -15.92 -15.46 -5.19
CA TRP A 154 -15.89 -15.67 -6.64
C TRP A 154 -15.36 -17.07 -7.00
N PHE A 155 -14.27 -17.51 -6.36
CA PHE A 155 -13.72 -18.85 -6.59
C PHE A 155 -14.69 -19.95 -6.11
N LEU A 156 -15.26 -19.79 -4.91
CA LEU A 156 -16.17 -20.79 -4.36
C LEU A 156 -17.46 -20.92 -5.19
N ARG A 157 -18.04 -19.82 -5.68
CA ARG A 157 -19.22 -19.87 -6.58
C ARG A 157 -18.93 -20.68 -7.83
N ARG A 158 -17.73 -20.53 -8.41
CA ARG A 158 -17.33 -21.25 -9.62
C ARG A 158 -17.11 -22.74 -9.37
N ILE A 159 -16.47 -23.11 -8.25
CA ILE A 159 -16.28 -24.52 -7.87
C ILE A 159 -17.63 -25.18 -7.57
N LEU A 160 -18.56 -24.48 -6.92
CA LEU A 160 -19.88 -25.02 -6.59
C LEU A 160 -20.92 -24.91 -7.71
N TRP A 161 -20.55 -24.37 -8.88
CA TRP A 161 -21.48 -24.18 -10.01
C TRP A 161 -22.72 -23.36 -9.67
N ILE A 162 -22.63 -22.43 -8.72
CA ILE A 162 -23.77 -21.62 -8.32
C ILE A 162 -23.97 -20.53 -9.37
N PRO A 163 -25.09 -20.54 -10.12
CA PRO A 163 -25.36 -19.49 -11.08
C PRO A 163 -25.64 -18.18 -10.36
N TRP A 164 -25.40 -17.06 -11.04
CA TRP A 164 -25.68 -15.74 -10.47
C TRP A 164 -27.18 -15.54 -10.17
N THR A 165 -28.06 -16.20 -10.94
CA THR A 165 -29.52 -16.18 -10.78
C THR A 165 -30.01 -16.80 -9.47
N ALA A 166 -29.21 -17.67 -8.84
CA ALA A 166 -29.61 -18.34 -7.60
C ALA A 166 -29.70 -17.37 -6.40
N LYS A 167 -29.17 -16.13 -6.52
CA LYS A 167 -29.19 -15.09 -5.46
C LYS A 167 -28.81 -15.60 -4.06
N LYS A 168 -27.97 -16.64 -3.97
CA LYS A 168 -27.53 -17.22 -2.70
C LYS A 168 -26.67 -16.21 -1.92
N THR A 169 -26.94 -16.10 -0.62
CA THR A 169 -26.14 -15.31 0.32
C THR A 169 -24.75 -15.91 0.49
N ASN A 170 -23.77 -15.07 0.82
CA ASN A 170 -22.38 -15.53 1.00
C ASN A 170 -22.24 -16.50 2.18
N GLU A 171 -23.06 -16.36 3.21
CA GLU A 171 -23.09 -17.27 4.38
C GLU A 171 -23.61 -18.65 4.01
N ARG A 172 -24.73 -18.73 3.29
CA ARG A 172 -25.28 -20.01 2.80
C ARG A 172 -24.29 -20.73 1.90
N LEU A 173 -23.57 -19.99 1.06
CA LEU A 173 -22.53 -20.53 0.20
C LEU A 173 -21.35 -21.11 0.99
N LEU A 174 -20.92 -20.44 2.07
CA LEU A 174 -19.85 -20.93 2.93
C LEU A 174 -20.26 -22.21 3.67
N ASN A 175 -21.50 -22.28 4.14
CA ASN A 175 -22.07 -23.47 4.77
C ASN A 175 -22.11 -24.66 3.79
N GLU A 176 -22.59 -24.43 2.56
CA GLU A 176 -22.65 -25.46 1.51
C GLU A 176 -21.24 -25.91 1.04
N ALA A 177 -20.27 -25.00 1.04
CA ALA A 177 -18.86 -25.33 0.79
C ALA A 177 -18.19 -26.10 1.95
N ASN A 178 -18.85 -26.16 3.12
CA ASN A 178 -18.24 -26.52 4.40
C ASN A 178 -16.87 -25.84 4.59
N LYS A 179 -16.81 -24.53 4.31
CA LYS A 179 -15.58 -23.72 4.39
C LYS A 179 -15.87 -22.46 5.20
N ARG A 180 -14.96 -22.11 6.09
CA ARG A 180 -14.97 -20.82 6.81
C ARG A 180 -14.08 -19.81 6.08
N ARG A 181 -14.37 -18.51 6.21
CA ARG A 181 -13.50 -17.44 5.67
C ARG A 181 -12.10 -17.62 6.22
N SER A 182 -11.14 -17.84 5.33
CA SER A 182 -9.81 -18.33 5.71
C SER A 182 -8.70 -17.37 5.28
N LEU A 183 -8.86 -16.70 4.13
CA LEU A 183 -7.82 -15.85 3.54
C LEU A 183 -7.35 -14.75 4.49
N GLY A 184 -8.26 -13.99 5.10
CA GLY A 184 -7.88 -12.90 6.00
C GLY A 184 -7.01 -13.39 7.17
N ARG A 185 -7.37 -14.54 7.78
CA ARG A 185 -6.62 -15.15 8.88
C ARG A 185 -5.26 -15.68 8.41
N THR A 186 -5.22 -16.33 7.26
CA THR A 186 -3.96 -16.83 6.68
C THR A 186 -3.00 -15.69 6.38
N ILE A 187 -3.49 -14.57 5.84
CA ILE A 187 -2.66 -13.39 5.60
C ILE A 187 -2.16 -12.81 6.92
N ARG A 188 -3.04 -12.62 7.93
CA ARG A 188 -2.63 -12.12 9.26
C ARG A 188 -1.57 -13.01 9.91
N LYS A 189 -1.72 -14.34 9.82
CA LYS A 189 -0.72 -15.31 10.29
C LYS A 189 0.61 -15.14 9.57
N ARG A 190 0.62 -14.99 8.24
CA ARG A 190 1.85 -14.74 7.46
C ARG A 190 2.51 -13.42 7.83
N GLN A 191 1.72 -12.36 7.98
CA GLN A 191 2.18 -11.04 8.43
C GLN A 191 2.84 -11.12 9.82
N ALA A 192 2.20 -11.76 10.79
CA ALA A 192 2.75 -11.91 12.14
C ALA A 192 4.01 -12.78 12.16
N THR A 193 4.03 -13.86 11.36
CA THR A 193 5.22 -14.72 11.23
C THR A 193 6.40 -13.94 10.64
N PHE A 194 6.14 -13.18 9.57
CA PHE A 194 7.14 -12.35 8.90
C PHE A 194 7.65 -11.23 9.81
N LEU A 195 6.74 -10.52 10.49
CA LEU A 195 7.09 -9.49 11.46
C LEU A 195 8.01 -10.07 12.55
N GLY A 196 7.67 -11.23 13.10
CA GLY A 196 8.51 -11.89 14.09
C GLY A 196 9.93 -12.19 13.58
N HIS A 197 10.04 -12.61 12.32
CA HIS A 197 11.35 -12.83 11.68
C HIS A 197 12.11 -11.50 11.50
N VAL A 198 11.44 -10.46 11.00
CA VAL A 198 12.05 -9.13 10.78
C VAL A 198 12.58 -8.55 12.08
N MET A 199 11.80 -8.61 13.17
CA MET A 199 12.21 -8.01 14.44
C MET A 199 13.39 -8.73 15.07
N ARG A 200 13.41 -10.08 15.05
CA ARG A 200 14.51 -10.85 15.64
C ARG A 200 15.81 -10.79 14.84
N ARG A 201 15.75 -10.49 13.54
CA ARG A 201 16.96 -10.37 12.70
C ARG A 201 17.75 -9.07 12.94
N GLY A 202 17.12 -8.03 13.50
CA GLY A 202 17.80 -6.81 13.95
C GLY A 202 18.45 -5.93 12.87
N LYS A 203 18.08 -6.09 11.59
CA LYS A 203 18.66 -5.34 10.45
C LYS A 203 17.87 -4.07 10.11
N LEU A 204 18.22 -3.40 9.00
CA LEU A 204 17.53 -2.21 8.49
C LEU A 204 15.99 -2.33 8.47
N ALA A 205 15.46 -3.51 8.12
CA ALA A 205 14.00 -3.75 8.13
C ALA A 205 13.37 -3.62 9.53
N HIS A 206 14.08 -4.00 10.60
CA HIS A 206 13.64 -3.76 11.98
C HIS A 206 13.57 -2.26 12.25
N LEU A 207 14.61 -1.51 11.90
CA LEU A 207 14.65 -0.05 12.07
C LEU A 207 13.58 0.67 11.25
N VAL A 208 13.29 0.25 10.03
CA VAL A 208 12.21 0.83 9.21
C VAL A 208 10.83 0.54 9.80
N THR A 209 10.67 -0.60 10.46
CA THR A 209 9.38 -1.01 11.06
C THR A 209 9.13 -0.33 12.41
N THR A 210 10.15 -0.16 13.24
CA THR A 210 10.05 0.46 14.59
C THR A 210 10.41 1.94 14.61
N GLY A 211 11.13 2.42 13.59
CA GLY A 211 11.68 3.76 13.52
C GLY A 211 10.60 4.84 13.57
N LYS A 212 10.79 5.78 14.49
CA LYS A 212 10.04 7.04 14.49
C LYS A 212 10.75 7.99 13.54
N PHE A 213 10.12 8.29 12.41
CA PHE A 213 10.61 9.30 11.48
C PHE A 213 10.19 10.69 11.99
N GLU A 214 11.15 11.60 12.07
CA GLU A 214 10.88 13.00 12.38
C GLU A 214 10.14 13.67 11.22
N GLY A 215 9.07 14.40 11.54
CA GLY A 215 8.25 15.09 10.55
C GLY A 215 6.77 15.18 10.93
N LYS A 216 6.06 16.12 10.32
CA LYS A 216 4.61 16.26 10.48
C LYS A 216 3.89 15.32 9.52
N ARG A 217 2.93 14.54 10.02
CA ARG A 217 2.04 13.73 9.18
C ARG A 217 1.15 14.66 8.35
N SER A 218 0.75 14.19 7.16
CA SER A 218 -0.24 14.90 6.35
C SER A 218 -1.54 15.12 7.13
N ARG A 219 -2.17 16.28 6.96
CA ARG A 219 -3.52 16.54 7.50
C ARG A 219 -4.55 15.58 6.89
N GLY A 220 -5.52 15.12 7.67
CA GLY A 220 -6.59 14.20 7.27
C GLY A 220 -6.53 12.82 7.96
N ARG A 221 -7.32 11.85 7.47
CA ARG A 221 -7.34 10.49 8.02
C ARG A 221 -5.97 9.83 7.87
N GLN A 222 -5.38 9.44 8.99
CA GLN A 222 -4.09 8.77 9.00
C GLN A 222 -4.20 7.40 8.31
N ARG A 223 -3.18 7.03 7.52
CA ARG A 223 -3.11 5.72 6.89
C ARG A 223 -2.95 4.63 7.95
N GLU A 224 -3.65 3.53 7.73
CA GLU A 224 -3.55 2.35 8.58
C GLU A 224 -2.14 1.74 8.49
N LYS A 225 -1.64 1.22 9.60
CA LYS A 225 -0.36 0.52 9.66
C LYS A 225 -0.58 -0.97 9.85
N ILE A 226 0.39 -1.75 9.39
CA ILE A 226 0.40 -3.20 9.61
C ILE A 226 0.40 -3.52 11.11
N MET A 227 1.21 -2.78 11.91
CA MET A 227 1.28 -2.94 13.37
C MET A 227 -0.07 -2.70 14.04
N ASP A 228 -0.79 -1.64 13.67
CA ASP A 228 -2.09 -1.31 14.25
C ASP A 228 -3.10 -2.44 13.96
N GLY A 229 -3.13 -2.96 12.72
CA GLY A 229 -4.01 -4.06 12.34
C GLY A 229 -3.63 -5.43 12.94
N LEU A 230 -2.34 -5.66 13.20
CA LEU A 230 -1.86 -6.87 13.90
C LEU A 230 -2.17 -6.81 15.39
N ALA A 231 -2.05 -5.63 16.01
CA ALA A 231 -2.45 -5.43 17.38
C ALA A 231 -3.93 -5.78 17.57
N THR A 232 -4.81 -5.23 16.73
CA THR A 232 -6.25 -5.59 16.78
C THR A 232 -6.50 -7.10 16.63
N TRP A 233 -5.66 -7.81 15.88
CA TRP A 233 -5.84 -9.25 15.63
C TRP A 233 -5.27 -10.15 16.73
N LEU A 234 -4.13 -9.78 17.33
CA LEU A 234 -3.46 -10.57 18.37
C LEU A 234 -4.06 -10.36 19.77
N GLY A 235 -4.83 -9.28 19.97
CA GLY A 235 -5.51 -8.95 21.22
C GLY A 235 -5.25 -7.49 21.65
N PRO A 236 -5.97 -6.96 22.67
CA PRO A 236 -5.84 -5.58 23.12
C PRO A 236 -4.54 -5.36 23.92
N GLY A 237 -3.40 -5.47 23.23
CA GLY A 237 -2.10 -5.08 23.73
C GLY A 237 -1.64 -3.81 23.02
N ASN A 238 -0.90 -2.96 23.73
CA ASN A 238 -0.22 -1.84 23.09
C ASN A 238 0.83 -2.38 22.11
N VAL A 239 1.20 -1.58 21.11
CA VAL A 239 2.25 -1.95 20.14
C VAL A 239 3.56 -2.31 20.85
N SER A 240 3.84 -1.69 22.00
CA SER A 240 5.00 -2.02 22.85
C SER A 240 4.98 -3.46 23.36
N ASP A 241 3.83 -3.94 23.81
CA ASP A 241 3.68 -5.28 24.39
C ASP A 241 3.91 -6.35 23.31
N ILE A 242 3.41 -6.08 22.11
CA ILE A 242 3.64 -6.91 20.93
C ILE A 242 5.14 -6.93 20.59
N LEU A 243 5.82 -5.79 20.64
CA LEU A 243 7.26 -5.72 20.37
C LEU A 243 8.09 -6.49 21.40
N ALA A 244 7.68 -6.48 22.67
CA ALA A 244 8.30 -7.29 23.72
C ALA A 244 8.05 -8.79 23.47
N ALA A 245 6.80 -9.16 23.20
CA ALA A 245 6.38 -10.54 22.93
C ALA A 245 7.08 -11.16 21.71
N VAL A 246 7.37 -10.37 20.68
CA VAL A 246 8.06 -10.84 19.47
C VAL A 246 9.49 -11.35 19.74
N LYS A 247 10.15 -10.86 20.80
CA LYS A 247 11.50 -11.31 21.16
C LYS A 247 11.50 -12.77 21.60
N ASP A 248 10.51 -13.16 22.38
CA ASP A 248 10.31 -14.55 22.78
C ASP A 248 9.66 -15.34 21.63
N ARG A 249 10.36 -16.38 21.17
CA ARG A 249 9.93 -17.14 20.00
C ARG A 249 8.74 -18.04 20.30
N ASP A 250 8.64 -18.57 21.52
CA ASP A 250 7.61 -19.55 21.87
C ASP A 250 6.32 -18.83 22.26
N LEU A 251 6.43 -17.79 23.08
CA LEU A 251 5.33 -16.87 23.36
C LEU A 251 4.73 -16.29 22.07
N TRP A 252 5.57 -15.86 21.11
CA TRP A 252 5.07 -15.33 19.83
C TRP A 252 4.32 -16.37 18.99
N ARG A 253 4.78 -17.62 18.97
CA ARG A 253 4.08 -18.70 18.27
C ARG A 253 2.74 -19.00 18.92
N ASP A 254 2.69 -19.03 20.24
CA ASP A 254 1.47 -19.31 21.00
C ASP A 254 0.44 -18.20 20.82
N MET A 255 0.85 -16.93 20.84
CA MET A 255 -0.03 -15.81 20.52
C MET A 255 -0.63 -15.93 19.11
N ILE A 256 0.19 -16.24 18.10
CA ILE A 256 -0.29 -16.44 16.72
C ILE A 256 -1.25 -17.63 16.65
N ALA A 257 -0.94 -18.74 17.33
CA ALA A 257 -1.79 -19.92 17.35
C ALA A 257 -3.14 -19.64 18.01
N ASN A 258 -3.15 -18.91 19.13
CA ASN A 258 -4.35 -18.51 19.85
C ASN A 258 -5.21 -17.56 19.02
N ALA A 259 -4.62 -16.52 18.42
CA ALA A 259 -5.33 -15.60 17.53
C ALA A 259 -5.90 -16.28 16.27
N TYR A 260 -5.24 -17.33 15.78
CA TYR A 260 -5.75 -18.14 14.68
C TYR A 260 -6.95 -19.00 15.09
N LYS A 261 -6.91 -19.56 16.31
CA LYS A 261 -7.98 -20.39 16.90
C LYS A 261 -9.22 -19.59 17.30
N GLN A 262 -9.09 -18.39 17.88
CA GLN A 262 -10.22 -17.59 18.38
C GLN A 262 -11.26 -17.16 17.33
N GLY A 263 -11.00 -17.36 16.03
CA GLY A 263 -12.00 -17.19 14.96
C GLY A 263 -12.82 -18.46 14.65
N THR A 264 -12.90 -19.42 15.56
CA THR A 264 -13.72 -20.64 15.42
C THR A 264 -15.10 -20.50 16.04
#